data_AF-A0A9D5BXI1-F1
#
_entry.id   AF-A0A9D5BXI1-F1
#
_cell.length_a   1.000
_cell.length_b   1.000
_cell.length_c   1.000
_cell.angle_alpha   90.00
_cell.angle_beta   90.00
_cell.angle_gamma   90.00
#
_symmetry.space_group_name_H-M   'P 1'
#
loop_
_entity.id
_entity.type
_entity.pdbx_description
1 polymer ?
#
loop_
_entity_poly.entity_id
_entity_poly.type
_entity_poly.pdbx_seq_one_letter_code
_entity_poly.pdbx_strand_id
1 'polypeptide(L)'
;MAGVEVFAVYLFKTWKLVLLKPDESLEISLNSFDFELLTVSPVKALPAPAEKSVQFAPIGLVNMLNTGGAVQEFKFTEKHRKGMVAEIAVKGTGEMKAFSSEKPMACRLNGEEVLFGYEDNLVCIQVPWSGSSSKASVIEYSF
;
A
#
# COMPACT_ATOMS: atom_id res chain seq x y z
N MET A 1 11.86 3.58 15.53
CA MET A 1 11.46 4.00 14.17
C MET A 1 12.46 5.03 13.62
N ALA A 2 13.77 4.81 13.77
CA ALA A 2 14.77 5.73 13.24
C ALA A 2 14.87 5.55 11.72
N GLY A 3 14.85 6.66 10.96
CA GLY A 3 15.09 6.66 9.52
C GLY A 3 13.87 6.65 8.60
N VAL A 4 12.64 6.81 9.11
CA VAL A 4 11.45 7.04 8.27
C VAL A 4 11.17 8.54 8.21
N GLU A 5 11.14 9.10 7.01
CA GLU A 5 10.90 10.54 6.78
C GLU A 5 9.42 10.90 6.65
N VAL A 6 8.61 9.98 6.14
CA VAL A 6 7.18 10.18 5.87
C VAL A 6 6.40 8.89 6.14
N PHE A 7 5.19 9.04 6.66
CA PHE A 7 4.21 7.98 6.82
C PHE A 7 3.00 8.22 5.92
N ALA A 8 2.54 7.16 5.28
CA ALA A 8 1.22 7.10 4.65
C ALA A 8 0.19 6.74 5.72
N VAL A 9 -0.76 7.62 5.95
CA VAL A 9 -1.84 7.46 6.93
C VAL A 9 -3.16 7.37 6.19
N TYR A 10 -3.74 6.18 6.17
CA TYR A 10 -5.03 5.93 5.54
C TYR A 10 -6.15 5.94 6.58
N LEU A 11 -7.16 6.77 6.37
CA LEU A 11 -8.34 6.90 7.19
C LEU A 11 -9.48 6.08 6.56
N PHE A 12 -9.92 5.04 7.26
CA PHE A 12 -10.84 4.04 6.73
C PHE A 12 -12.22 4.62 6.36
N LYS A 13 -12.87 5.36 7.26
CA LYS A 13 -14.25 5.82 7.05
C LYS A 13 -14.33 6.96 6.06
N THR A 14 -13.32 7.83 6.02
CA THR A 14 -13.25 8.95 5.08
C THR A 14 -12.56 8.60 3.76
N TRP A 15 -11.99 7.39 3.65
CA TRP A 15 -11.29 6.88 2.46
C TRP A 15 -10.12 7.78 2.04
N LYS A 16 -9.54 8.51 3.00
CA LYS A 16 -8.55 9.55 2.75
C LYS A 16 -7.14 9.04 3.03
N LEU A 17 -6.21 9.36 2.14
CA LEU A 17 -4.77 9.22 2.39
C LEU A 17 -4.18 10.58 2.80
N VAL A 18 -3.37 10.58 3.85
CA VAL A 18 -2.57 11.73 4.29
C VAL A 18 -1.12 11.29 4.41
N LEU A 19 -0.19 12.13 3.96
CA LEU A 19 1.24 11.95 4.21
C LEU A 19 1.63 12.82 5.40
N LEU A 20 2.29 12.23 6.40
CA LEU A 20 2.74 12.94 7.60
C LEU A 20 4.21 12.68 7.86
N LYS A 21 4.95 13.71 8.23
CA LYS A 21 6.27 13.57 8.84
C LYS A 21 6.16 13.10 10.30
N PRO A 22 7.23 12.54 10.89
CA PRO A 22 7.22 12.08 12.28
C PRO A 22 6.83 13.14 13.32
N ASP A 23 7.06 14.42 13.02
CA ASP A 23 6.80 15.57 13.89
C ASP A 23 5.48 16.30 13.59
N GLU A 24 4.76 15.88 12.54
CA GLU A 24 3.45 16.44 12.19
C GLU A 24 2.32 15.73 12.93
N SER A 25 1.27 16.48 13.25
CA SER A 25 0.05 15.96 13.86
C SER A 25 -1.10 15.89 12.84
N LEU A 26 -1.98 14.92 13.04
CA LEU A 26 -3.25 14.81 12.32
C LEU A 26 -4.40 15.07 13.29
N GLU A 27 -5.12 16.17 13.06
CA GLU A 27 -6.33 16.46 13.82
C GLU A 27 -7.51 15.64 13.29
N ILE A 28 -8.23 15.00 14.21
CA ILE A 28 -9.40 14.17 13.91
C ILE A 28 -10.52 14.61 14.85
N SER A 29 -11.64 15.03 14.27
CA SER A 29 -12.86 15.35 15.02
C SER A 29 -13.85 14.19 14.89
N LEU A 30 -14.32 13.67 16.02
CA LEU A 30 -15.29 12.58 16.10
C LEU A 30 -16.55 13.07 16.84
N ASN A 31 -17.72 12.68 16.36
CA ASN A 31 -18.98 12.89 17.09
C ASN A 31 -19.14 11.86 18.22
N SER A 32 -20.13 12.06 19.10
CA SER A 32 -20.48 11.06 20.10
C SER A 32 -20.80 9.72 19.45
N PHE A 33 -20.21 8.63 19.97
CA PHE A 33 -20.34 7.26 19.44
C PHE A 33 -19.79 7.08 18.01
N ASP A 34 -18.92 7.98 17.56
CA ASP A 34 -18.23 7.85 16.28
C ASP A 34 -16.78 7.33 16.46
N PHE A 35 -16.20 6.78 15.39
CA PHE A 35 -14.83 6.29 15.36
C PHE A 35 -14.17 6.60 14.02
N GLU A 36 -12.85 6.46 13.95
CA GLU A 36 -12.09 6.37 12.70
C GLU A 36 -10.99 5.32 12.89
N LEU A 37 -10.70 4.54 11.85
CA LEU A 37 -9.61 3.56 11.87
C LEU A 37 -8.48 4.07 10.97
N LEU A 38 -7.29 4.18 11.55
CA LEU A 38 -6.11 4.67 10.87
C LEU A 38 -5.14 3.52 10.61
N THR A 39 -4.71 3.40 9.35
CA THR A 39 -3.58 2.55 8.99
C THR A 39 -2.38 3.42 8.72
N VAL A 40 -1.34 3.29 9.53
CA VAL A 40 -0.09 4.05 9.41
C VAL A 40 0.98 3.13 8.84
N SER A 41 1.53 3.51 7.68
CA SER A 41 2.55 2.72 6.98
C SER A 41 3.77 3.58 6.65
N PRO A 42 4.99 3.13 6.96
CA PRO A 42 6.20 3.87 6.64
C PRO A 42 6.40 3.95 5.13
N VAL A 43 6.61 5.15 4.61
CA VAL A 43 6.96 5.36 3.20
C VAL A 43 8.43 5.00 3.00
N LYS A 44 8.69 4.16 2.00
CA LYS A 44 10.04 3.87 1.53
C LYS A 44 10.26 4.56 0.19
N ALA A 45 11.30 5.39 0.12
CA ALA A 45 11.81 5.92 -1.14
C ALA A 45 12.90 4.99 -1.67
N LEU A 46 12.97 4.85 -2.99
CA LEU A 46 14.03 4.07 -3.62
C LEU A 46 14.72 4.79 -4.75
N PRO A 47 16.03 4.58 -4.92
CA PRO A 47 16.73 5.09 -6.09
C PRO A 47 16.10 4.49 -7.36
N ALA A 48 15.68 5.34 -8.29
CA ALA A 48 15.27 4.92 -9.62
C ALA A 48 16.38 5.25 -10.64
N PRO A 49 16.45 4.56 -11.80
CA PRO A 49 17.44 4.85 -12.84
C PRO A 49 17.27 6.24 -13.49
N ALA A 50 16.05 6.79 -13.45
CA ALA A 50 15.76 8.18 -13.80
C ALA A 50 15.69 9.02 -12.51
N GLU A 51 16.03 10.30 -12.58
CA GLU A 51 16.31 11.23 -11.45
C GLU A 51 15.22 11.39 -10.35
N LYS A 52 14.12 10.64 -10.39
CA LYS A 52 13.07 10.63 -9.36
C LYS A 52 12.91 9.27 -8.71
N SER A 53 13.17 9.21 -7.42
CA SER A 53 12.87 8.05 -6.59
C SER A 53 11.37 7.80 -6.49
N VAL A 54 10.95 6.54 -6.62
CA VAL A 54 9.56 6.16 -6.33
C VAL A 54 9.41 6.01 -4.82
N GLN A 55 8.41 6.68 -4.27
CA GLN A 55 7.99 6.51 -2.89
C GLN A 55 6.79 5.58 -2.84
N PHE A 56 6.79 4.66 -1.88
CA PHE A 56 5.74 3.66 -1.76
C PHE A 56 5.51 3.25 -0.32
N ALA A 57 4.26 2.95 0.03
CA ALA A 57 3.90 2.37 1.30
C ALA A 57 2.71 1.41 1.15
N PRO A 58 2.81 0.16 1.66
CA PRO A 58 1.67 -0.75 1.68
C PRO A 58 0.63 -0.24 2.70
N ILE A 59 -0.64 -0.08 2.31
CA ILE A 59 -1.72 0.20 3.28
C ILE A 59 -2.28 -1.13 3.77
N GLY A 60 -2.67 -2.01 2.85
CA GLY A 60 -3.22 -3.33 3.15
C GLY A 60 -4.62 -3.53 2.59
N LEU A 61 -5.34 -4.52 3.13
CA LEU A 61 -6.70 -4.86 2.71
C LEU A 61 -7.72 -3.94 3.42
N VAL A 62 -8.09 -2.83 2.78
CA VAL A 62 -8.79 -1.72 3.45
C VAL A 62 -10.24 -2.00 3.80
N ASN A 63 -10.84 -3.03 3.23
CA ASN A 63 -12.18 -3.51 3.59
C ASN A 63 -12.16 -4.53 4.75
N MET A 64 -11.03 -4.69 5.45
CA MET A 64 -10.89 -5.52 6.65
C MET A 64 -10.61 -4.65 7.87
N LEU A 65 -11.03 -5.08 9.07
CA LEU A 65 -10.70 -4.36 10.31
C LEU A 65 -9.20 -4.39 10.64
N ASN A 66 -8.49 -5.43 10.17
CA ASN A 66 -7.05 -5.57 10.34
C ASN A 66 -6.30 -5.26 9.02
N THR A 67 -6.58 -4.11 8.42
CA THR A 67 -6.04 -3.65 7.13
C THR A 67 -4.55 -3.93 6.98
N GLY A 68 -3.72 -3.27 7.80
CA GLY A 68 -2.27 -3.40 7.74
C GLY A 68 -1.77 -4.76 8.22
N GLY A 69 -2.45 -5.40 9.17
CA GLY A 69 -2.07 -6.74 9.64
C GLY A 69 -2.34 -7.86 8.63
N ALA A 70 -3.07 -7.59 7.55
CA ALA A 70 -3.13 -8.50 6.41
C ALA A 70 -1.80 -8.58 5.66
N VAL A 71 -0.97 -7.54 5.70
CA VAL A 71 0.35 -7.49 5.05
C VAL A 71 1.32 -8.38 5.82
N GLN A 72 1.81 -9.43 5.16
CA GLN A 72 2.76 -10.39 5.72
C GLN A 72 4.22 -10.03 5.37
N GLU A 73 4.44 -9.50 4.18
CA GLU A 73 5.76 -9.14 3.68
C GLU A 73 5.65 -7.94 2.75
N PHE A 74 6.65 -7.06 2.78
CA PHE A 74 6.82 -6.00 1.81
C PHE A 74 8.31 -5.85 1.48
N LYS A 75 8.63 -6.01 0.21
CA LYS A 75 9.98 -5.85 -0.30
C LYS A 75 9.99 -5.13 -1.63
N PHE A 76 11.18 -4.71 -1.98
CA PHE A 76 11.45 -3.98 -3.19
C PHE A 76 12.64 -4.63 -3.87
N THR A 77 12.48 -4.95 -5.15
CA THR A 77 13.48 -5.68 -5.91
C THR A 77 13.64 -5.05 -7.28
N GLU A 78 14.88 -4.85 -7.69
CA GLU A 78 15.20 -4.58 -9.09
C GLU A 78 15.07 -5.89 -9.87
N LYS A 79 14.23 -5.92 -10.91
CA LYS A 79 14.09 -7.10 -11.79
C LYS A 79 14.63 -6.72 -13.18
N HIS A 80 15.65 -7.45 -13.65
CA HIS A 80 16.24 -7.25 -14.98
C HIS A 80 15.14 -7.12 -16.06
N ARG A 81 15.23 -6.06 -16.88
CA ARG A 81 14.26 -5.64 -17.93
C ARG A 81 12.89 -5.14 -17.45
N LYS A 82 12.51 -5.32 -16.18
CA LYS A 82 11.21 -4.90 -15.62
C LYS A 82 11.29 -3.66 -14.72
N GLY A 83 12.49 -3.10 -14.54
CA GLY A 83 12.68 -1.93 -13.68
C GLY A 83 12.52 -2.28 -12.21
N MET A 84 12.02 -1.33 -11.43
CA MET A 84 11.84 -1.49 -9.99
C MET A 84 10.49 -2.13 -9.69
N VAL A 85 10.47 -3.13 -8.81
CA VAL A 85 9.25 -3.85 -8.44
C VAL A 85 9.02 -3.78 -6.93
N ALA A 86 7.89 -3.23 -6.50
CA ALA A 86 7.37 -3.44 -5.15
C ALA A 86 6.62 -4.78 -5.13
N GLU A 87 6.93 -5.63 -4.16
CA GLU A 87 6.26 -6.90 -3.93
C GLU A 87 5.66 -6.92 -2.52
N ILE A 88 4.37 -7.23 -2.43
CA ILE A 88 3.63 -7.32 -1.17
C ILE A 88 2.99 -8.70 -1.08
N ALA A 89 3.26 -9.43 0.01
CA ALA A 89 2.50 -10.62 0.35
C ALA A 89 1.37 -10.25 1.32
N VAL A 90 0.14 -10.60 0.99
CA VAL A 90 -1.05 -10.33 1.82
C VAL A 90 -1.81 -11.61 2.11
N LYS A 91 -2.40 -11.69 3.31
CA LYS A 91 -3.26 -12.78 3.73
C LYS A 91 -4.71 -12.29 3.82
N GLY A 92 -5.59 -12.91 3.05
CA GLY A 92 -7.01 -12.57 2.99
C GLY A 92 -7.47 -12.25 1.58
N THR A 93 -8.61 -11.59 1.49
CA THR A 93 -9.26 -11.17 0.25
C THR A 93 -9.90 -9.81 0.47
N GLY A 94 -9.99 -9.01 -0.58
CA GLY A 94 -10.58 -7.68 -0.52
C GLY A 94 -9.85 -6.66 -1.37
N GLU A 95 -10.05 -5.40 -1.05
CA GLU A 95 -9.43 -4.28 -1.74
C GLU A 95 -8.06 -3.98 -1.13
N MET A 96 -7.01 -4.31 -1.87
CA MET A 96 -5.65 -3.90 -1.52
C MET A 96 -5.44 -2.45 -1.94
N LYS A 97 -4.99 -1.63 -0.99
CA LYS A 97 -4.46 -0.29 -1.30
C LYS A 97 -2.98 -0.16 -0.94
N ALA A 98 -2.29 0.66 -1.72
CA ALA A 98 -0.94 1.10 -1.43
C ALA A 98 -0.78 2.57 -1.86
N PHE A 99 -0.02 3.34 -1.08
CA PHE A 99 0.46 4.63 -1.54
C PHE A 99 1.59 4.41 -2.56
N SER A 100 1.55 5.15 -3.67
CA SER A 100 2.65 5.27 -4.60
C SER A 100 2.72 6.66 -5.21
N SER A 101 3.88 7.31 -5.11
CA SER A 101 4.11 8.66 -5.66
C SER A 101 4.04 8.74 -7.19
N GLU A 102 4.16 7.58 -7.86
CA GLU A 102 4.08 7.46 -9.31
C GLU A 102 3.10 6.35 -9.66
N LYS A 103 2.45 6.45 -10.82
CA LYS A 103 1.56 5.39 -11.28
C LYS A 103 2.38 4.16 -11.68
N PRO A 104 2.11 2.95 -11.14
CA PRO A 104 2.75 1.73 -11.63
C PRO A 104 2.49 1.54 -13.13
N MET A 105 3.46 1.00 -13.87
CA MET A 105 3.27 0.62 -15.27
C MET A 105 2.35 -0.60 -15.41
N ALA A 106 2.47 -1.55 -14.49
CA ALA A 106 1.67 -2.77 -14.45
C ALA A 106 1.59 -3.32 -13.02
N CYS A 107 0.48 -4.01 -12.74
CA CYS A 107 0.31 -4.76 -11.50
C CYS A 107 0.07 -6.25 -11.80
N ARG A 108 0.62 -7.13 -10.95
CA ARG A 108 0.40 -8.57 -11.05
C ARG A 108 -0.07 -9.13 -9.72
N LEU A 109 -0.96 -10.11 -9.78
CA LEU A 109 -1.42 -10.90 -8.66
C LEU A 109 -1.03 -12.36 -8.91
N ASN A 110 -0.20 -12.92 -8.03
CA ASN A 110 0.34 -14.28 -8.15
C ASN A 110 0.99 -14.55 -9.53
N GLY A 111 1.62 -13.52 -10.12
CA GLY A 111 2.29 -13.58 -11.42
C GLY A 111 1.41 -13.25 -12.63
N GLU A 112 0.08 -13.22 -12.47
CA GLU A 112 -0.87 -12.85 -13.53
C GLU A 112 -1.13 -11.35 -13.54
N GLU A 113 -1.17 -10.74 -14.72
CA GLU A 113 -1.42 -9.31 -14.84
C GLU A 113 -2.89 -8.98 -14.51
N VAL A 114 -3.10 -7.91 -13.73
CA VAL A 114 -4.43 -7.50 -13.26
C VAL A 114 -4.67 -6.02 -13.53
N LEU A 115 -5.94 -5.68 -13.72
CA LEU A 115 -6.37 -4.29 -13.74
C LEU A 115 -6.22 -3.68 -12.35
N PHE A 116 -5.86 -2.40 -12.31
CA PHE A 116 -5.72 -1.65 -11.08
C PHE A 116 -6.22 -0.21 -11.27
N GLY A 117 -6.74 0.37 -10.20
CA GLY A 117 -7.05 1.80 -10.11
C GLY A 117 -5.82 2.59 -9.65
N TYR A 118 -5.73 3.85 -10.07
CA TYR A 118 -4.76 4.80 -9.54
C TYR A 118 -5.39 6.19 -9.49
N GLU A 119 -5.60 6.70 -8.27
CA GLU A 119 -6.22 7.99 -8.00
C GLU A 119 -5.61 8.55 -6.70
N ASP A 120 -5.28 9.84 -6.66
CA ASP A 120 -4.71 10.51 -5.47
C ASP A 120 -3.53 9.76 -4.83
N ASN A 121 -2.63 9.23 -5.66
CA ASN A 121 -1.47 8.41 -5.26
C ASN A 121 -1.83 7.10 -4.55
N LEU A 122 -3.07 6.64 -4.62
CA LEU A 122 -3.51 5.33 -4.16
C LEU A 122 -3.61 4.38 -5.34
N VAL A 123 -2.84 3.30 -5.28
CA VAL A 123 -3.02 2.14 -6.15
C VAL A 123 -4.04 1.20 -5.51
N CYS A 124 -5.07 0.79 -6.26
CA CYS A 124 -6.15 -0.07 -5.80
C CYS A 124 -6.21 -1.36 -6.62
N ILE A 125 -6.12 -2.52 -5.96
CA ILE A 125 -6.19 -3.85 -6.59
C ILE A 125 -7.18 -4.73 -5.84
N GLN A 126 -8.03 -5.45 -6.58
CA GLN A 126 -8.92 -6.46 -5.98
C GLN A 126 -8.17 -7.79 -5.80
N VAL A 127 -8.11 -8.27 -4.57
CA VAL A 127 -7.52 -9.55 -4.19
C VAL A 127 -8.65 -10.56 -3.96
N PRO A 128 -8.90 -11.50 -4.88
CA PRO A 128 -9.90 -12.54 -4.71
C PRO A 128 -9.46 -13.57 -3.67
N TRP A 129 -10.42 -14.37 -3.20
CA TRP A 129 -10.14 -15.51 -2.34
C TRP A 129 -9.26 -16.53 -3.07
N SER A 130 -8.11 -16.86 -2.49
CA SER A 130 -7.13 -17.79 -3.08
C SER A 130 -7.55 -19.27 -2.99
N GLY A 131 -8.73 -19.56 -2.44
CA GLY A 131 -9.16 -20.93 -2.12
C GLY A 131 -8.54 -21.49 -0.84
N SER A 132 -7.69 -20.73 -0.13
CA SER A 132 -6.97 -21.22 1.04
C SER A 132 -6.71 -20.13 2.09
N SER A 133 -6.95 -20.47 3.36
CA SER A 133 -6.66 -19.59 4.50
C SER A 133 -5.19 -19.61 4.95
N SER A 134 -4.37 -20.52 4.40
CA SER A 134 -2.94 -20.61 4.73
C SER A 134 -2.03 -19.99 3.67
N LYS A 135 -2.53 -19.76 2.46
CA LYS A 135 -1.75 -19.18 1.36
C LYS A 135 -1.93 -17.67 1.30
N ALA A 136 -0.81 -16.95 1.28
CA ALA A 136 -0.79 -15.53 0.96
C ALA A 136 -0.91 -15.32 -0.55
N SER A 137 -1.53 -14.21 -0.94
CA SER A 137 -1.48 -13.69 -2.31
C SER A 137 -0.31 -12.73 -2.43
N VAL A 138 0.43 -12.82 -3.52
CA VAL A 138 1.57 -11.94 -3.81
C VAL A 138 1.17 -10.93 -4.86
N ILE A 139 1.41 -9.66 -4.59
CA ILE A 139 1.08 -8.54 -5.46
C ILE A 139 2.37 -7.84 -5.87
N GLU A 140 2.58 -7.67 -7.16
CA GLU A 140 3.75 -6.98 -7.73
C GLU A 140 3.30 -5.67 -8.40
N TYR A 141 4.01 -4.59 -8.14
CA TYR A 141 3.83 -3.27 -8.77
C TYR A 141 5.13 -2.92 -9.49
N SER A 142 5.09 -2.80 -10.81
CA SER A 142 6.27 -2.50 -11.63
C SER A 142 6.33 -1.03 -12.03
N PHE A 143 7.51 -0.42 -11.94
CA PHE A 143 7.80 0.98 -12.23
C PHE A 143 8.96 1.13 -13.22
#